data_AF-A0AAP5BKV4-F1
#
_entry.id   AF-A0AAP5BKV4-F1
#
_cell.length_a   1.000
_cell.length_b   1.000
_cell.length_c   1.000
_cell.angle_alpha   90.00
_cell.angle_beta   90.00
_cell.angle_gamma   90.00
#
_symmetry.space_group_name_H-M   'P 1'
#
loop_
_entity.id
_entity.type
_entity.pdbx_description
1 polymer ?
#
loop_
_entity_poly.entity_id
_entity_poly.type
_entity_poly.pdbx_seq_one_letter_code
_entity_poly.pdbx_strand_id
1 'polypeptide(L)'
;MSAQLVERWEGAAKGARYQIDVMRIEPRPGREFFDIRLSRDARQYDSKLARSPAEARGRVQHAVDWALSYGPAPYTRTFRDPKLAPVACDAHLILTAQANRFELAARLALFLVKRKGDRAARWSGTLLAAEQRALFGRFLGKGTLTIDGARERIRHSVSRSFGMGRQVTADLAWTEL
;
A
#
# COMPACT_ATOMS: atom_id res chain seq x y z
N MET A 1 11.01 -22.40 -25.99
CA MET A 1 10.32 -21.95 -24.77
C MET A 1 9.68 -20.60 -25.08
N SER A 2 8.36 -20.53 -25.20
CA SER A 2 7.65 -19.27 -25.42
C SER A 2 7.36 -18.64 -24.06
N ALA A 3 7.92 -17.45 -23.81
CA ALA A 3 7.50 -16.60 -22.69
C ALA A 3 6.49 -15.60 -23.23
N GLN A 4 5.26 -15.64 -22.73
CA GLN A 4 4.18 -14.75 -23.16
C GLN A 4 3.96 -13.67 -22.11
N LEU A 5 3.99 -12.39 -22.51
CA LEU A 5 3.57 -11.31 -21.63
C LEU A 5 2.07 -11.45 -21.37
N VAL A 6 1.70 -11.67 -20.11
CA VAL A 6 0.31 -11.92 -19.71
C VAL A 6 -0.28 -10.76 -18.90
N GLU A 7 0.57 -9.96 -18.27
CA GLU A 7 0.14 -8.79 -17.51
C GLU A 7 1.25 -7.74 -17.44
N ARG A 8 0.85 -6.47 -17.48
CA ARG A 8 1.77 -5.33 -17.33
C ARG A 8 1.13 -4.23 -16.49
N TRP A 9 1.93 -3.67 -15.59
CA TRP A 9 1.64 -2.45 -14.85
C TRP A 9 2.70 -1.42 -15.12
N GLU A 10 2.28 -0.19 -15.42
CA GLU A 10 3.19 0.93 -15.67
C GLU A 10 2.80 2.08 -14.74
N GLY A 11 3.79 2.71 -14.10
CA GLY A 11 3.58 3.88 -13.26
C GLY A 11 4.75 4.85 -13.38
N ALA A 12 4.46 6.14 -13.38
CA ALA A 12 5.49 7.18 -13.49
C ALA A 12 5.58 7.98 -12.19
N ALA A 13 6.65 7.84 -11.41
CA ALA A 13 6.90 8.73 -10.28
C ALA A 13 7.87 9.84 -10.69
N LYS A 14 7.93 10.95 -9.94
CA LYS A 14 8.83 12.11 -10.21
C LYS A 14 10.26 11.65 -10.54
N GLY A 15 10.58 11.58 -11.83
CA GLY A 15 11.90 11.23 -12.36
C GLY A 15 12.19 9.75 -12.67
N ALA A 16 11.22 8.83 -12.56
CA ALA A 16 11.44 7.43 -12.93
C ALA A 16 10.16 6.73 -13.42
N ARG A 17 10.29 5.89 -14.46
CA ARG A 17 9.23 5.00 -14.96
C ARG A 17 9.37 3.62 -14.35
N TYR A 18 8.37 3.20 -13.60
CA TYR A 18 8.29 1.86 -13.02
C TYR A 18 7.40 0.99 -13.89
N GLN A 19 7.83 -0.24 -14.10
CA GLN A 19 7.11 -1.22 -14.89
C GLN A 19 7.18 -2.59 -14.21
N ILE A 20 6.04 -3.27 -14.14
CA ILE A 20 5.92 -4.64 -13.64
C ILE A 20 5.41 -5.48 -14.81
N ASP A 21 6.25 -6.37 -15.32
CA ASP A 21 5.88 -7.31 -16.37
C ASP A 21 5.68 -8.69 -15.78
N VAL A 22 4.60 -9.36 -16.15
CA VAL A 22 4.35 -10.76 -15.79
C VAL A 22 4.43 -11.59 -17.05
N MET A 23 5.41 -12.47 -17.10
CA MET A 23 5.66 -13.38 -18.22
C MET A 23 5.19 -14.78 -17.84
N ARG A 24 4.27 -15.35 -18.60
CA ARG A 24 3.90 -16.76 -18.48
C ARG A 24 4.87 -17.60 -19.27
N ILE A 25 5.44 -18.61 -18.61
CA ILE A 25 6.40 -19.54 -19.19
C ILE A 25 5.82 -20.94 -18.99
N GLU A 26 5.73 -21.71 -20.07
CA GLU A 26 5.28 -23.10 -20.03
C GLU A 26 6.43 -24.03 -20.47
N PRO A 27 7.33 -24.42 -19.55
CA PRO A 27 8.46 -25.29 -19.87
C PRO A 27 8.03 -26.75 -20.11
N ARG A 28 6.87 -27.16 -19.61
CA ARG A 28 6.24 -28.47 -19.89
C ARG A 28 4.74 -28.27 -20.07
N PRO A 29 4.07 -29.03 -20.98
CA PRO A 29 2.63 -28.97 -21.15
C PRO A 29 1.91 -29.13 -19.80
N GLY A 30 1.03 -28.18 -19.47
CA GLY A 30 0.25 -28.17 -18.23
C GLY A 30 0.98 -27.69 -16.99
N ARG A 31 2.25 -27.27 -17.09
CA ARG A 31 3.02 -26.71 -15.96
C ARG A 31 3.41 -25.27 -16.24
N GLU A 32 2.53 -24.35 -15.86
CA GLU A 32 2.71 -22.91 -16.05
C GLU A 32 3.54 -22.31 -14.90
N PHE A 33 4.49 -21.45 -15.26
CA PHE A 33 5.22 -20.58 -14.34
C PHE A 33 4.98 -19.13 -14.73
N PHE A 34 5.08 -18.23 -13.76
CA PHE A 34 4.94 -16.80 -13.97
C PHE A 34 6.20 -16.09 -13.48
N ASP A 35 6.93 -15.47 -14.39
CA ASP A 35 8.10 -14.65 -14.09
C ASP A 35 7.67 -13.19 -13.99
N ILE A 36 7.71 -12.65 -12.77
CA ILE A 36 7.30 -11.29 -12.44
C ILE A 36 8.56 -10.43 -12.41
N ARG A 37 8.70 -9.54 -13.39
CA ARG A 37 9.86 -8.68 -13.58
C ARG A 37 9.53 -7.26 -13.17
N LEU A 38 10.43 -6.70 -12.38
CA LEU A 38 10.35 -5.33 -11.91
C LEU A 38 11.42 -4.51 -12.62
N SER A 39 10.97 -3.48 -13.32
CA SER A 39 11.80 -2.61 -14.13
C SER A 39 11.65 -1.16 -13.69
N ARG A 40 12.76 -0.44 -13.73
CA ARG A 40 12.83 1.02 -13.53
C ARG A 40 13.62 1.63 -14.68
N ASP A 41 13.04 2.60 -15.38
CA ASP A 41 13.67 3.29 -16.51
C ASP A 41 14.21 2.30 -17.57
N ALA A 42 13.38 1.30 -17.90
CA ALA A 42 13.67 0.18 -18.79
C ALA A 42 14.82 -0.77 -18.33
N ARG A 43 15.33 -0.62 -17.10
CA ARG A 43 16.29 -1.55 -16.49
C ARG A 43 15.59 -2.46 -15.49
N GLN A 44 15.64 -3.76 -15.73
CA GLN A 44 15.19 -4.77 -14.77
C GLN A 44 16.10 -4.76 -13.54
N TYR A 45 15.51 -4.67 -12.35
CA TYR A 45 16.26 -4.69 -11.09
C TYR A 45 15.87 -5.86 -10.17
N ASP A 46 14.71 -6.49 -10.40
CA ASP A 46 14.29 -7.67 -9.65
C ASP A 46 13.44 -8.58 -10.55
N SER A 47 13.47 -9.89 -10.28
CA SER A 47 12.58 -10.87 -10.90
C SER A 47 12.24 -12.00 -9.95
N LYS A 48 10.95 -12.36 -9.92
CA LYS A 48 10.42 -13.38 -9.02
C LYS A 48 9.59 -14.38 -9.79
N LEU A 49 9.98 -15.65 -9.69
CA LEU A 49 9.25 -16.76 -10.30
C LEU A 49 8.17 -17.30 -9.36
N ALA A 50 6.92 -17.32 -9.82
CA ALA A 50 5.79 -17.98 -9.18
C ALA A 50 5.46 -19.29 -9.90
N ARG A 51 5.10 -20.32 -9.13
CA ARG A 51 4.85 -21.69 -9.64
C ARG A 51 3.37 -22.01 -9.81
N SER A 52 2.50 -21.07 -9.46
CA SER A 52 1.05 -21.17 -9.62
C SER A 52 0.44 -19.80 -9.91
N PRO A 53 -0.75 -19.75 -10.54
CA PRO A 53 -1.47 -18.49 -10.74
C PRO A 53 -1.80 -17.77 -9.43
N ALA A 54 -2.15 -18.51 -8.36
CA ALA A 54 -2.46 -17.92 -7.06
C ALA A 54 -1.24 -17.23 -6.41
N GLU A 55 -0.08 -17.89 -6.45
CA GLU A 55 1.17 -17.32 -5.98
C GLU A 55 1.58 -16.11 -6.83
N ALA A 56 1.40 -16.19 -8.16
CA ALA A 56 1.68 -15.09 -9.06
C ALA A 56 0.85 -13.85 -8.71
N ARG A 57 -0.46 -14.02 -8.48
CA ARG A 57 -1.36 -12.93 -8.04
C ARG A 57 -0.89 -12.26 -6.76
N GLY A 58 -0.56 -13.04 -5.73
CA GLY A 58 -0.11 -12.48 -4.45
C GLY A 58 1.18 -11.67 -4.59
N ARG A 59 2.12 -12.15 -5.42
CA ARG A 59 3.39 -11.45 -5.68
C ARG A 59 3.22 -10.20 -6.53
N VAL A 60 2.34 -10.24 -7.55
CA VAL A 60 1.99 -9.06 -8.35
C VAL A 60 1.32 -8.01 -7.47
N GLN A 61 0.36 -8.39 -6.64
CA GLN A 61 -0.31 -7.47 -5.71
C GLN A 61 0.69 -6.84 -4.74
N HIS A 62 1.55 -7.63 -4.11
CA HIS A 62 2.60 -7.11 -3.24
C HIS A 62 3.54 -6.14 -3.96
N ALA A 63 3.91 -6.43 -5.22
CA ALA A 63 4.74 -5.55 -6.03
C ALA A 63 4.04 -4.22 -6.35
N VAL A 64 2.75 -4.26 -6.70
CA VAL A 64 1.91 -3.08 -6.93
C VAL A 64 1.75 -2.26 -5.64
N ASP A 65 1.43 -2.90 -4.51
CA ASP A 65 1.27 -2.24 -3.21
C ASP A 65 2.58 -1.56 -2.77
N TRP A 66 3.71 -2.27 -2.95
CA TRP A 66 5.03 -1.70 -2.72
C TRP A 66 5.26 -0.50 -3.63
N ALA A 67 4.98 -0.62 -4.92
CA ALA A 67 5.18 0.44 -5.90
C ALA A 67 4.29 1.68 -5.64
N LEU A 68 3.05 1.49 -5.19
CA LEU A 68 2.13 2.54 -4.72
C LEU A 68 2.59 3.18 -3.40
N SER A 69 3.33 2.44 -2.57
CA SER A 69 3.83 2.95 -1.30
C SER A 69 4.98 3.96 -1.44
N TYR A 70 5.72 3.92 -2.56
CA TYR A 70 6.89 4.78 -2.84
C TYR A 70 6.59 5.96 -3.78
N GLY A 71 5.48 5.96 -4.54
CA GLY A 71 5.20 6.97 -5.57
C GLY A 71 3.77 7.52 -5.54
N PRO A 72 3.54 8.80 -5.87
CA PRO A 72 2.22 9.43 -5.88
C PRO A 72 1.40 9.19 -7.17
N ALA A 73 1.85 8.33 -8.08
CA ALA A 73 1.20 8.17 -9.37
C ALA A 73 0.36 6.88 -9.46
N PRO A 74 -0.83 6.96 -10.07
CA PRO A 74 -1.63 5.78 -10.36
C PRO A 74 -0.88 4.89 -11.36
N TYR A 75 -0.76 3.61 -11.04
CA TYR A 75 -0.26 2.61 -11.98
C TYR A 75 -1.39 2.23 -12.93
N THR A 76 -1.14 2.28 -14.23
CA THR A 76 -2.06 1.84 -15.27
C THR A 76 -1.78 0.38 -15.63
N ARG A 77 -2.83 -0.44 -15.63
CA ARG A 77 -2.75 -1.86 -16.01
C ARG A 77 -3.13 -2.01 -17.48
N THR A 78 -2.25 -2.56 -18.31
CA THR A 78 -2.43 -2.62 -19.78
C THR A 78 -2.72 -4.02 -20.33
N PHE A 79 -2.24 -5.09 -19.67
CA PHE A 79 -2.54 -6.48 -20.05
C PHE A 79 -3.16 -7.24 -18.88
N ARG A 80 -4.16 -8.09 -19.16
CA ARG A 80 -4.89 -8.86 -18.14
C ARG A 80 -5.14 -10.29 -18.62
N ASP A 81 -4.43 -11.24 -18.03
CA ASP A 81 -4.75 -12.66 -18.19
C ASP A 81 -5.93 -13.04 -17.25
N PRO A 82 -6.95 -13.75 -17.75
CA PRO A 82 -8.09 -14.18 -16.94
C PRO A 82 -7.69 -15.10 -15.76
N LYS A 83 -6.60 -15.85 -15.85
CA LYS A 83 -6.07 -16.68 -14.75
C LYS A 83 -5.39 -15.85 -13.65
N LEU A 84 -4.90 -14.67 -14.00
CA LEU A 84 -4.29 -13.70 -13.08
C LEU A 84 -5.27 -12.62 -12.63
N ALA A 85 -6.48 -12.59 -13.21
CA ALA A 85 -7.55 -11.78 -12.67
C ALA A 85 -7.77 -12.17 -11.19
N PRO A 86 -8.03 -11.19 -10.31
CA PRO A 86 -8.55 -11.51 -8.99
C PRO A 86 -9.75 -12.43 -9.21
N VAL A 87 -9.80 -13.55 -8.46
CA VAL A 87 -11.03 -14.35 -8.39
C VAL A 87 -12.13 -13.33 -8.13
N ALA A 88 -13.20 -13.35 -8.94
CA ALA A 88 -14.36 -12.55 -8.64
C ALA A 88 -14.85 -13.01 -7.26
N CYS A 89 -14.35 -12.37 -6.20
CA CYS A 89 -15.19 -12.10 -5.06
C CYS A 89 -16.38 -11.38 -5.70
N ASP A 90 -17.56 -11.96 -5.52
CA ASP A 90 -18.81 -11.42 -6.00
C ASP A 90 -18.78 -9.90 -5.93
N ALA A 91 -19.28 -9.30 -6.99
CA ALA A 91 -19.44 -7.87 -7.14
C ALA A 91 -20.32 -7.30 -6.01
N HIS A 92 -19.79 -7.23 -4.80
CA HIS A 92 -20.09 -6.14 -3.90
C HIS A 92 -19.52 -4.93 -4.60
N LEU A 93 -20.42 -4.26 -5.33
CA LEU A 93 -20.41 -2.84 -5.60
C LEU A 93 -19.25 -2.18 -4.85
N ILE A 94 -18.13 -1.98 -5.55
CA ILE A 94 -17.20 -0.93 -5.18
C ILE A 94 -17.94 0.36 -5.54
N LEU A 95 -18.95 0.69 -4.74
CA LEU A 95 -19.10 2.05 -4.31
C LEU A 95 -17.72 2.35 -3.73
N THR A 96 -16.96 3.17 -4.44
CA THR A 96 -15.92 3.99 -3.84
C THR A 96 -16.61 4.86 -2.80
N ALA A 97 -17.04 4.26 -1.70
CA ALA A 97 -17.38 4.93 -0.47
C ALA A 97 -16.04 5.45 -0.01
N GLN A 98 -15.75 6.69 -0.42
CA GLN A 98 -14.90 7.61 0.29
C GLN A 98 -14.98 7.24 1.76
N ALA A 99 -13.88 6.71 2.32
CA ALA A 99 -13.89 6.04 3.63
C ALA A 99 -14.73 6.89 4.57
N ASN A 100 -15.89 6.37 4.96
CA ASN A 100 -16.88 7.18 5.64
C ASN A 100 -16.18 7.77 6.86
N ARG A 101 -16.16 9.09 7.03
CA ARG A 101 -15.42 9.77 8.11
C ARG A 101 -15.67 9.13 9.49
N PHE A 102 -16.86 8.56 9.67
CA PHE A 102 -17.27 7.81 10.84
C PHE A 102 -16.52 6.48 11.03
N GLU A 103 -16.17 5.76 9.96
CA GLU A 103 -15.34 4.55 10.02
C GLU A 103 -13.91 4.85 10.44
N LEU A 104 -13.29 5.90 9.91
CA LEU A 104 -11.93 6.29 10.29
C LEU A 104 -11.88 6.72 11.77
N ALA A 105 -12.83 7.54 12.21
CA ALA A 105 -12.98 7.90 13.62
C ALA A 105 -13.20 6.67 14.51
N ALA A 106 -14.04 5.72 14.09
CA ALA A 106 -14.26 4.47 14.82
C ALA A 106 -12.98 3.62 14.93
N ARG A 107 -12.17 3.53 13.86
CA ARG A 107 -10.88 2.83 13.89
C ARG A 107 -9.90 3.45 14.88
N LEU A 108 -9.86 4.79 14.95
CA LEU A 108 -9.02 5.52 15.91
C LEU A 108 -9.48 5.31 17.34
N ALA A 109 -10.79 5.39 17.60
CA ALA A 109 -11.36 5.10 18.90
C ALA A 109 -11.03 3.67 19.36
N LEU A 110 -11.22 2.68 18.48
CA LEU A 110 -10.87 1.27 18.76
C LEU A 110 -9.37 1.08 19.01
N PHE A 111 -8.51 1.77 18.26
CA PHE A 111 -7.07 1.75 18.48
C PHE A 111 -6.71 2.26 19.88
N LEU A 112 -7.30 3.38 20.31
CA LEU A 112 -7.08 3.95 21.63
C LEU A 112 -7.60 3.03 22.75
N VAL A 113 -8.79 2.45 22.60
CA VAL A 113 -9.31 1.46 23.56
C VAL A 113 -8.37 0.25 23.66
N LYS A 114 -7.89 -0.28 22.54
CA LYS A 114 -6.96 -1.44 22.55
C LYS A 114 -5.60 -1.13 23.20
N ARG A 115 -5.08 0.09 23.04
CA ARG A 115 -3.74 0.46 23.52
C ARG A 115 -3.74 1.08 24.92
N LYS A 116 -4.83 1.74 25.31
CA LYS A 116 -4.94 2.56 26.53
C LYS A 116 -6.15 2.24 27.39
N GLY A 117 -7.08 1.41 26.92
CA GLY A 117 -8.30 1.05 27.64
C GLY A 117 -9.44 2.06 27.50
N ASP A 118 -9.19 3.24 26.93
CA ASP A 118 -10.16 4.32 26.80
C ASP A 118 -10.04 5.00 25.42
N ARG A 119 -11.18 5.30 24.80
CA ARG A 119 -11.29 6.00 23.52
C ARG A 119 -10.90 7.48 23.60
N ALA A 120 -11.02 8.10 24.77
CA ALA A 120 -10.65 9.50 24.99
C ALA A 120 -9.17 9.66 25.39
N ALA A 121 -8.46 8.55 25.57
CA ALA A 121 -7.06 8.58 25.98
C ALA A 121 -6.15 9.19 24.91
N ARG A 122 -4.96 9.58 25.35
CA ARG A 122 -3.89 10.03 24.48
C ARG A 122 -2.86 8.92 24.32
N TRP A 123 -2.53 8.60 23.06
CA TRP A 123 -1.46 7.68 22.72
C TRP A 123 -0.34 8.42 21.99
N SER A 124 0.91 8.06 22.26
CA SER A 124 2.07 8.56 21.53
C SER A 124 3.08 7.45 21.30
N GLY A 125 3.64 7.38 20.08
CA GLY A 125 4.58 6.36 19.69
C GLY A 125 4.86 6.39 18.18
N THR A 126 5.49 5.34 17.69
CA THR A 126 5.77 5.13 16.27
C THR A 126 4.83 4.06 15.70
N LEU A 127 4.49 4.17 14.42
CA LEU A 127 3.73 3.16 13.67
C LEU A 127 4.41 2.88 12.34
N LEU A 128 4.36 1.63 11.89
CA LEU A 128 4.80 1.23 10.57
C LEU A 128 3.94 1.89 9.49
N ALA A 129 4.48 2.04 8.28
CA ALA A 129 3.75 2.68 7.18
C ALA A 129 2.44 1.94 6.83
N ALA A 130 2.43 0.61 6.93
CA ALA A 130 1.22 -0.20 6.72
C ALA A 130 0.16 0.07 7.82
N GLU A 131 0.58 0.16 9.08
CA GLU A 131 -0.31 0.46 10.20
C GLU A 131 -0.89 1.87 10.09
N GLN A 132 -0.09 2.85 9.69
CA GLN A 132 -0.56 4.23 9.45
C GLN A 132 -1.60 4.27 8.33
N ARG A 133 -1.39 3.57 7.22
CA ARG A 133 -2.37 3.51 6.13
C ARG A 133 -3.65 2.81 6.56
N ALA A 134 -3.56 1.73 7.33
CA ALA A 134 -4.73 1.03 7.85
C ALA A 134 -5.56 1.90 8.82
N LEU A 135 -4.87 2.71 9.65
CA LEU A 135 -5.48 3.51 10.70
C LEU A 135 -5.97 4.89 10.22
N PHE A 136 -5.20 5.56 9.37
CA PHE A 136 -5.44 6.95 8.93
C PHE A 136 -5.84 7.05 7.45
N GLY A 137 -5.83 5.96 6.69
CA GLY A 137 -6.00 5.98 5.23
C GLY A 137 -4.78 6.48 4.45
N ARG A 138 -3.74 7.00 5.13
CA ARG A 138 -2.52 7.56 4.53
C ARG A 138 -1.29 7.40 5.41
N PHE A 139 -0.12 7.53 4.81
CA PHE A 139 1.16 7.55 5.52
C PHE A 139 1.57 9.00 5.83
N LEU A 140 1.78 9.33 7.10
CA LEU A 140 2.15 10.68 7.54
C LEU A 140 3.67 10.88 7.63
N GLY A 141 4.43 9.79 7.70
CA GLY A 141 5.89 9.82 7.74
C GLY A 141 6.49 8.94 8.83
N LYS A 142 7.82 8.91 8.89
CA LYS A 142 8.58 8.32 9.99
C LYS A 142 8.73 9.38 11.08
N GLY A 143 8.33 9.05 12.31
CA GLY A 143 8.42 9.98 13.42
C GLY A 143 7.50 9.57 14.56
N THR A 144 7.39 10.46 15.55
CA THR A 144 6.46 10.27 16.67
C THR A 144 5.09 10.76 16.27
N LEU A 145 4.13 9.85 16.30
CA LEU A 145 2.71 10.14 16.20
C LEU A 145 2.13 10.34 17.59
N THR A 146 1.17 11.25 17.68
CA THR A 146 0.32 11.44 18.85
C THR A 146 -1.12 11.40 18.39
N ILE A 147 -1.93 10.52 18.97
CA ILE A 147 -3.37 10.44 18.73
C ILE A 147 -4.04 10.85 20.04
N ASP A 148 -4.81 11.94 19.98
CA ASP A 148 -5.54 12.51 21.10
C ASP A 148 -7.03 12.27 20.88
N GLY A 149 -7.60 11.31 21.63
CA GLY A 149 -9.01 10.95 21.52
C GLY A 149 -9.96 11.98 22.13
N ALA A 150 -9.51 12.76 23.11
CA ALA A 150 -10.35 13.79 23.74
C ALA A 150 -10.53 15.01 22.82
N ARG A 151 -9.49 15.35 22.06
CA ARG A 151 -9.53 16.47 21.10
C ARG A 151 -9.82 16.03 19.66
N GLU A 152 -9.90 14.72 19.42
CA GLU A 152 -10.02 14.12 18.10
C GLU A 152 -8.96 14.65 17.12
N ARG A 153 -7.70 14.65 17.56
CA ARG A 153 -6.55 15.14 16.77
C ARG A 153 -5.45 14.10 16.61
N ILE A 154 -4.73 14.22 15.50
CA ILE A 154 -3.51 13.47 15.22
C ILE A 154 -2.39 14.46 14.95
N ARG A 155 -1.27 14.28 15.64
CA ARG A 155 -0.06 15.06 15.43
C ARG A 155 1.09 14.16 15.03
N HIS A 156 1.75 14.48 13.92
CA HIS A 156 3.02 13.85 13.53
C HIS A 156 4.17 14.83 13.77
N SER A 157 5.20 14.36 14.46
CA SER A 157 6.40 15.13 14.75
C SER A 157 7.66 14.35 14.46
N VAL A 158 8.66 15.03 13.90
CA VAL A 158 9.97 14.47 13.58
C VAL A 158 11.03 15.21 14.36
N SER A 159 12.09 14.51 14.79
CA SER A 159 13.22 15.19 15.40
C SER A 159 13.97 15.96 14.32
N ARG A 160 14.29 17.23 14.57
CA ARG A 160 15.26 17.96 13.76
C ARG A 160 16.66 17.39 13.99
N SER A 161 17.52 17.57 12.99
CA SER A 161 18.94 17.20 13.03
C SER A 161 19.58 17.68 14.34
N PHE A 162 20.38 16.81 14.96
CA PHE A 162 21.07 17.06 16.23
C PHE A 162 20.20 17.20 17.49
N GLY A 163 18.96 16.68 17.48
CA GLY A 163 18.15 16.55 18.71
C GLY A 163 17.63 17.87 19.30
N MET A 164 17.91 19.01 18.65
CA MET A 164 17.59 20.36 19.12
C MET A 164 16.10 20.75 19.02
N GLY A 165 15.19 19.82 18.69
CA GLY A 165 13.76 20.09 18.72
C GLY A 165 12.92 19.10 17.93
N ARG A 166 11.63 19.05 18.24
CA ARG A 166 10.63 18.33 17.46
C ARG A 166 9.93 19.29 16.51
N GLN A 167 9.98 19.00 15.21
CA GLN A 167 9.19 19.71 14.21
C GLN A 167 7.87 18.98 14.01
N VAL A 168 6.76 19.68 14.19
CA VAL A 168 5.42 19.17 13.82
C VAL A 168 5.29 19.29 12.31
N THR A 169 5.04 18.17 11.64
CA THR A 169 4.88 18.11 10.18
C THR A 169 3.43 17.88 9.77
N ALA A 170 2.59 17.40 10.69
CA ALA A 170 1.16 17.28 10.49
C ALA A 170 0.44 17.48 11.83
N ASP A 171 -0.64 18.24 11.82
CA ASP A 171 -1.57 18.39 12.96
C ASP A 171 -2.98 18.45 12.37
N LEU A 172 -3.71 17.33 12.44
CA LEU A 172 -4.93 17.07 11.69
C LEU A 172 -6.07 16.73 12.66
N ALA A 173 -7.27 17.23 12.41
CA ALA A 173 -8.47 16.70 13.04
C ALA A 173 -8.82 15.32 12.45
N TRP A 174 -9.51 14.46 13.21
CA TRP A 174 -9.95 13.16 12.70
C TRP A 174 -10.89 13.30 11.49
N THR A 175 -11.62 14.41 11.40
CA THR A 175 -12.50 14.76 10.27
C THR A 175 -11.75 15.15 9.00
N GLU A 176 -10.46 15.44 9.08
CA GLU A 176 -9.60 15.86 7.97
C GLU A 176 -8.76 14.71 7.41
N LEU A 177 -8.96 13.49 7.92
CA LEU A 177 -8.37 12.25 7.42
C LEU A 177 -9.10 11.75 6.18
#